data_AF-H0FT24-F1
#
_entry.id   AF-H0FT24-F1
#
_cell.length_a   1.000
_cell.length_b   1.000
_cell.length_c   1.000
_cell.angle_alpha   90.00
_cell.angle_beta   90.00
_cell.angle_gamma   90.00
#
_symmetry.space_group_name_H-M   'P 1'
#
loop_
_entity.id
_entity.type
_entity.pdbx_description
1 polymer ?
#
loop_
_entity_poly.entity_id
_entity_poly.type
_entity_poly.pdbx_seq_one_letter_code
_entity_poly.pdbx_strand_id
1 'polypeptide(L)'
;MTAFTVRVSDETASKLEQIAEKLDRSRSYMAAQAIEDYVAREEWQLAEIEAGLAEADRGKFADEEDVAKVVRKYVRPARQS
;
A
#
# COMPACT_ATOMS: atom_id res chain seq x y z
N MET A 1 -23.30 -9.29 3.89
CA MET A 1 -22.39 -9.82 2.85
C MET A 1 -22.89 -9.31 1.51
N THR A 2 -22.03 -8.63 0.77
CA THR A 2 -22.36 -8.07 -0.56
C THR A 2 -21.63 -8.90 -1.59
N ALA A 3 -22.31 -9.33 -2.65
CA ALA A 3 -21.72 -10.07 -3.74
C ALA A 3 -21.63 -9.19 -4.99
N PHE A 4 -20.52 -9.25 -5.70
CA PHE A 4 -20.31 -8.58 -6.97
C PHE A 4 -19.49 -9.47 -7.90
N THR A 5 -19.67 -9.28 -9.20
CA THR A 5 -18.96 -10.05 -10.23
C THR A 5 -17.75 -9.27 -10.70
N VAL A 6 -16.57 -9.88 -10.62
CA VAL A 6 -15.31 -9.30 -11.10
C VAL A 6 -14.86 -10.05 -12.35
N ARG A 7 -14.39 -9.32 -13.36
CA ARG A 7 -13.71 -9.90 -14.51
C ARG A 7 -12.21 -9.88 -14.27
N VAL A 8 -11.57 -11.02 -14.49
CA VAL A 8 -10.12 -11.19 -14.48
C VAL A 8 -9.72 -11.94 -15.74
N SER A 9 -8.43 -11.94 -16.08
CA SER A 9 -7.94 -12.76 -17.19
C SER A 9 -8.04 -14.26 -16.84
N ASP A 10 -8.14 -15.10 -17.87
CA ASP A 10 -8.15 -16.57 -17.70
C ASP A 10 -6.89 -17.07 -16.97
N GLU A 11 -5.75 -16.44 -17.25
CA GLU A 11 -4.48 -16.73 -16.57
C GLU A 11 -4.58 -16.46 -15.07
N THR A 12 -5.12 -15.30 -14.66
CA THR A 12 -5.29 -14.96 -13.25
C THR A 12 -6.28 -15.91 -12.58
N ALA A 13 -7.40 -16.24 -13.23
CA ALA A 13 -8.37 -17.19 -12.71
C ALA A 13 -7.74 -18.58 -12.46
N SER A 14 -6.93 -19.07 -13.41
CA SER A 14 -6.22 -20.34 -13.29
C SER A 14 -5.18 -20.34 -12.16
N LYS A 15 -4.40 -19.26 -12.01
CA LYS A 15 -3.45 -19.12 -10.90
C LYS A 15 -4.15 -19.10 -9.54
N LEU A 16 -5.29 -18.40 -9.44
CA LEU A 16 -6.06 -18.33 -8.20
C LEU A 16 -6.64 -19.70 -7.81
N GLU A 17 -7.11 -20.49 -8.79
CA GLU A 17 -7.57 -21.86 -8.57
C GLU A 17 -6.46 -22.72 -7.95
N GLN A 18 -5.27 -22.72 -8.55
CA GLN A 18 -4.13 -23.51 -8.06
C GLN A 18 -3.71 -23.12 -6.63
N ILE A 19 -3.81 -21.84 -6.29
CA ILE A 19 -3.55 -21.35 -4.93
C ILE A 19 -4.64 -21.87 -3.98
N ALA A 20 -5.92 -21.75 -4.37
CA ALA A 20 -7.05 -22.17 -3.57
C ALA A 20 -7.00 -23.68 -3.25
N GLU A 21 -6.70 -24.51 -4.25
CA GLU A 21 -6.50 -25.96 -4.09
C GLU A 21 -5.38 -26.29 -3.09
N LYS A 22 -4.22 -25.64 -3.22
CA LYS A 22 -3.07 -25.88 -2.33
C LYS A 22 -3.31 -25.46 -0.89
N LEU A 23 -4.19 -24.48 -0.67
CA LEU A 23 -4.52 -23.95 0.64
C LEU A 23 -5.80 -24.58 1.24
N ASP A 24 -6.43 -25.54 0.55
CA ASP A 24 -7.71 -26.13 0.94
C ASP A 24 -8.78 -25.06 1.23
N ARG A 25 -8.93 -24.15 0.25
CA ARG A 25 -9.87 -23.02 0.29
C ARG A 25 -10.64 -22.93 -1.02
N SER A 26 -11.81 -22.29 -0.97
CA SER A 26 -12.56 -22.00 -2.19
C SER A 26 -11.96 -20.81 -2.94
N ARG A 27 -12.14 -20.77 -4.26
CA ARG A 27 -11.74 -19.62 -5.08
C ARG A 27 -12.38 -18.32 -4.59
N SER A 28 -13.67 -18.37 -4.22
CA SER A 28 -14.41 -17.20 -3.75
C SER A 28 -13.84 -16.68 -2.44
N TYR A 29 -13.41 -17.57 -1.53
CA TYR A 29 -12.71 -17.18 -0.32
C TYR A 29 -11.37 -16.49 -0.65
N MET A 30 -10.55 -17.09 -1.53
CA MET A 30 -9.27 -16.50 -1.90
C MET A 30 -9.43 -15.16 -2.62
N ALA A 31 -10.45 -15.01 -3.47
CA ALA A 31 -10.77 -13.76 -4.14
C ALA A 31 -11.20 -12.68 -3.14
N ALA A 32 -12.09 -13.02 -2.20
CA ALA A 32 -12.53 -12.09 -1.16
C ALA A 32 -11.35 -11.63 -0.29
N GLN A 33 -10.53 -12.56 0.18
CA GLN A 33 -9.35 -12.26 0.99
C GLN A 33 -8.38 -11.33 0.25
N ALA A 34 -8.08 -11.63 -1.02
CA ALA A 34 -7.19 -10.77 -1.81
C ALA A 34 -7.73 -9.35 -2.02
N ILE A 35 -9.05 -9.19 -2.17
CA ILE A 35 -9.69 -7.89 -2.30
C ILE A 35 -9.67 -7.14 -0.96
N GLU A 36 -9.96 -7.82 0.15
CA GLU A 36 -9.94 -7.24 1.50
C GLU A 36 -8.52 -6.76 1.85
N ASP A 37 -7.50 -7.59 1.59
CA ASP A 37 -6.09 -7.24 1.81
C ASP A 37 -5.67 -6.04 0.95
N TYR A 38 -6.15 -5.96 -0.31
CA TYR A 38 -5.90 -4.82 -1.17
C TYR A 38 -6.53 -3.55 -0.61
N VAL A 39 -7.82 -3.59 -0.25
CA VAL A 39 -8.54 -2.43 0.27
C VAL A 39 -7.89 -1.92 1.56
N ALA A 40 -7.58 -2.80 2.50
CA ALA A 40 -6.95 -2.41 3.76
C ALA A 40 -5.59 -1.72 3.55
N ARG A 41 -4.80 -2.20 2.57
CA ARG A 41 -3.50 -1.59 2.23
C ARG A 41 -3.64 -0.22 1.58
N GLU A 42 -4.58 -0.04 0.66
CA GLU A 42 -4.79 1.23 -0.03
C GLU A 42 -5.47 2.28 0.87
N GLU A 43 -6.41 1.86 1.73
CA GLU A 43 -7.15 2.76 2.62
C GLU A 43 -6.21 3.55 3.55
N TRP A 44 -5.28 2.85 4.21
CA TRP A 44 -4.29 3.51 5.06
C TRP A 44 -3.41 4.48 4.26
N GLN A 45 -2.97 4.07 3.06
CA GLN A 45 -2.08 4.90 2.25
C GLN A 45 -2.78 6.18 1.78
N LEU A 46 -4.03 6.06 1.33
CA LEU A 46 -4.83 7.21 0.91
C LEU A 46 -5.08 8.16 2.08
N ALA A 47 -5.41 7.64 3.26
CA ALA A 47 -5.61 8.44 4.46
C ALA A 47 -4.35 9.24 4.86
N GLU A 48 -3.17 8.64 4.79
CA GLU A 48 -1.91 9.34 5.07
C GLU A 48 -1.59 10.42 4.04
N ILE A 49 -1.86 10.16 2.76
CA ILE A 49 -1.69 11.17 1.69
C ILE A 49 -2.62 12.36 1.94
N GLU A 50 -3.90 12.11 2.20
CA GLU A 50 -4.88 13.15 2.49
C GLU A 50 -4.52 13.95 3.74
N ALA A 51 -4.04 13.28 4.79
CA ALA A 51 -3.56 13.93 6.01
C ALA A 51 -2.35 14.84 5.72
N GLY A 52 -1.36 14.34 5.00
CA GLY A 52 -0.16 15.10 4.63
C GLY A 52 -0.47 16.31 3.74
N LEU A 53 -1.40 16.17 2.80
CA LEU A 53 -1.89 17.31 1.99
C LEU A 53 -2.57 18.37 2.87
N ALA A 54 -3.45 17.95 3.79
CA ALA A 54 -4.12 18.88 4.70
C ALA A 54 -3.14 19.58 5.66
N GLU A 55 -2.04 18.93 6.04
CA GLU A 55 -0.96 19.54 6.82
C GLU A 55 -0.17 20.56 6.00
N ALA A 56 0.19 20.22 4.77
CA ALA A 56 0.85 21.10 3.83
C ALA A 56 0.02 22.37 3.54
N ASP A 57 -1.29 22.23 3.30
CA ASP A 57 -2.21 23.35 3.06
C ASP A 57 -2.31 24.29 4.27
N ARG A 58 -2.10 23.77 5.48
CA ARG A 58 -2.01 24.56 6.72
C ARG A 58 -0.61 25.12 6.99
N GLY A 59 0.34 24.92 6.07
CA GLY A 59 1.73 25.35 6.22
C GLY A 59 2.51 24.58 7.28
N LYS A 60 2.06 23.40 7.68
CA LYS A 60 2.74 22.57 8.69
C LYS A 60 3.92 21.82 8.06
N PHE A 61 4.98 22.55 7.76
CA PHE A 61 6.25 22.00 7.31
C PHE A 61 7.29 22.07 8.43
N ALA A 62 8.29 21.19 8.35
CA ALA A 62 9.48 21.33 9.17
C ALA A 62 10.24 22.60 8.77
N ASP A 63 10.85 23.27 9.75
CA ASP A 63 11.73 24.38 9.48
C ASP A 63 13.10 23.93 8.97
N GLU A 64 13.90 24.89 8.51
CA GLU A 64 15.24 24.61 7.97
C GLU A 64 16.16 23.91 8.97
N GLU A 65 16.02 24.21 10.27
CA GLU A 65 16.87 23.65 11.31
C GLU A 65 16.54 22.16 11.54
N ASP A 66 15.26 21.82 11.56
CA ASP A 66 14.76 20.45 11.68
C ASP A 66 15.18 19.60 10.48
N VAL A 67 15.06 20.14 9.26
CA VAL A 67 15.57 19.45 8.06
C VAL A 67 17.08 19.24 8.14
N ALA A 68 17.84 20.27 8.55
CA ALA A 68 19.29 20.16 8.69
C ALA A 68 19.72 19.12 9.75
N LYS A 69 18.96 18.98 10.85
CA LYS A 69 19.20 17.96 11.88
C LYS A 69 19.05 16.54 11.31
N VAL A 70 17.98 16.29 10.54
CA VAL A 70 17.74 14.97 9.92
C VAL A 70 18.83 14.63 8.90
N VAL A 71 19.17 15.59 8.03
CA VAL A 71 20.21 15.40 7.00
C VAL A 71 21.55 15.05 7.65
N ARG A 72 22.00 15.81 8.66
CA ARG A 72 23.26 15.53 9.37
C ARG A 72 23.30 14.14 10.01
N LYS A 73 22.16 13.63 10.48
CA LYS A 73 22.09 12.35 11.18
C LYS A 73 22.16 11.15 10.24
N TYR A 74 21.57 11.24 9.05
CA TYR A 74 21.34 10.06 8.20
C TYR A 74 22.03 10.11 6.83
N VAL A 75 22.36 11.29 6.31
CA VAL A 75 23.04 11.40 5.01
C VAL A 75 24.54 11.28 5.23
N ARG A 76 25.13 10.15 4.85
CA ARG A 76 26.60 10.01 4.80
C ARG A 76 27.14 10.85 3.64
N PRO A 77 28.21 11.64 3.84
CA PRO A 77 28.86 12.34 2.74
C PRO A 77 29.34 11.32 1.70
N ALA A 78 29.02 11.58 0.42
CA ALA A 78 29.57 10.80 -0.68
C ALA A 78 31.10 10.89 -0.61
N ARG A 79 31.79 9.73 -0.60
CA ARG A 79 33.24 9.69 -0.64
C ARG A 79 33.70 10.37 -1.94
N GLN A 80 34.42 11.49 -1.81
CA GLN A 80 35.15 12.07 -2.94
C GLN A 80 36.28 11.10 -3.30
N SER A 81 36.24 10.59 -4.52
CA SER A 81 37.32 9.84 -5.18
C SER A 81 38.27 10.80 -5.87
#